data_AF-A0A2N6DZT8-F1
#
_entry.id   AF-A0A2N6DZT8-F1
#
_cell.length_a   1.000
_cell.length_b   1.000
_cell.length_c   1.000
_cell.angle_alpha   90.00
_cell.angle_beta   90.00
_cell.angle_gamma   90.00
#
_symmetry.space_group_name_H-M   'P 1'
#
loop_
_entity.id
_entity.type
_entity.pdbx_description
1 polymer ?
#
loop_
_entity_poly.entity_id
_entity_poly.type
_entity_poly.pdbx_seq_one_letter_code
_entity_poly.pdbx_strand_id
1 'polypeptide(L)'
;MKRSWLLAAMTLLVAGLTVGPALAEQARISKESAECLECHQEGMPGLISQWEDSAHWNAGVGCYECHKAEKNDADAVDHNGYTVAIIVSPRDCGTCHPKETAEQEASHHAKAGDILNTKDGMLGQTVGGEPAVAVGCRQCHGSIVKVNKDGSLDTNTWPNTGIGRVNPDGSKGTCSACHTRHRFSKEQARQPETCGKCHLGPDHPQKEVYEESKHGILYRAFKDDLNMDKPKW
;
A
#
# COMPACT_ATOMS: atom_id res chain seq x y z
N MET A 1 47.37 -34.18 30.60
CA MET A 1 47.07 -34.31 29.14
C MET A 1 45.59 -34.47 28.77
N LYS A 2 44.67 -34.86 29.67
CA LYS A 2 43.23 -35.06 29.33
C LYS A 2 42.30 -33.86 29.58
N ARG A 3 42.79 -32.77 30.22
CA ARG A 3 41.97 -31.57 30.56
C ARG A 3 41.95 -30.49 29.48
N SER A 4 42.91 -30.50 28.54
CA SER A 4 43.04 -29.45 27.52
C SER A 4 42.15 -29.66 26.28
N TRP A 5 41.53 -30.83 26.12
CA TRP A 5 40.66 -31.15 24.98
C TRP A 5 39.21 -30.70 25.18
N LEU A 6 38.75 -30.59 26.44
CA LEU A 6 37.38 -30.17 26.76
C LEU A 6 37.16 -28.66 26.57
N LEU A 7 38.21 -27.84 26.75
CA LEU A 7 38.13 -26.39 26.55
C LEU A 7 38.15 -26.00 25.07
N ALA A 8 38.83 -26.76 24.19
CA ALA A 8 38.88 -26.48 22.76
C ALA A 8 37.58 -26.88 22.03
N ALA A 9 36.86 -27.90 22.52
CA ALA A 9 35.56 -28.29 21.97
C ALA A 9 34.44 -27.31 22.32
N MET A 10 34.56 -26.59 23.44
CA MET A 10 33.54 -25.63 23.91
C MET A 10 33.68 -24.25 23.25
N THR A 11 34.87 -23.87 22.76
CA THR A 11 35.07 -22.63 21.98
C THR A 11 34.66 -22.77 20.51
N LEU A 12 34.68 -23.98 19.94
CA LEU A 12 34.21 -24.24 18.57
C LEU A 12 32.67 -24.34 18.46
N LEU A 13 31.96 -24.65 19.55
CA LEU A 13 30.49 -24.71 19.53
C LEU A 13 29.81 -23.33 19.61
N VAL A 14 30.48 -22.32 20.18
CA VAL A 14 29.90 -20.98 20.35
C VAL A 14 30.00 -20.14 19.07
N ALA A 15 31.00 -20.39 18.21
CA ALA A 15 31.18 -19.65 16.95
C ALA A 15 30.19 -20.07 15.84
N GLY A 16 29.52 -21.22 15.97
CA GLY A 16 28.52 -21.69 14.99
C GLY A 16 27.12 -21.10 15.17
N LEU A 17 26.84 -20.46 16.32
CA LEU A 17 25.50 -19.98 16.68
C LEU A 17 25.24 -18.51 16.29
N THR A 18 26.27 -17.74 15.95
CA THR A 18 26.12 -16.31 15.63
C THR A 18 25.96 -16.01 14.15
N VAL A 19 26.12 -17.01 13.26
CA VAL A 19 26.04 -16.81 11.80
C VAL A 19 24.64 -17.13 11.24
N GLY A 20 23.79 -17.82 12.02
CA GLY A 20 22.46 -18.26 11.59
C GLY A 20 21.41 -17.17 11.34
N PRO A 21 21.31 -16.09 12.16
CA PRO A 21 20.25 -15.10 11.98
C PRO A 21 20.41 -14.26 10.71
N ALA A 22 21.64 -13.79 10.43
CA ALA A 22 21.92 -12.91 9.30
C ALA A 22 21.72 -13.62 7.94
N LEU A 23 22.07 -14.92 7.86
CA LEU A 23 21.83 -15.70 6.63
C LEU A 23 20.35 -16.01 6.37
N ALA A 24 19.52 -16.06 7.42
CA ALA A 24 18.08 -16.28 7.28
C ALA A 24 17.33 -15.04 6.79
N GLU A 25 17.85 -13.85 7.11
CA GLU A 25 17.30 -12.56 6.69
C GLU A 25 17.55 -12.27 5.20
N GLN A 26 18.76 -12.58 4.70
CA GLN A 26 19.09 -12.50 3.27
C GLN A 26 18.33 -13.50 2.38
N ALA A 27 17.78 -14.59 2.95
CA ALA A 27 17.09 -15.62 2.16
C ALA A 27 15.61 -15.28 1.88
N ARG A 28 15.05 -14.25 2.53
CA ARG A 28 13.61 -13.96 2.50
C ARG A 28 13.21 -13.03 1.36
N ILE A 29 14.09 -12.08 1.03
CA ILE A 29 13.84 -11.05 0.01
C ILE A 29 14.84 -11.21 -1.14
N SER A 30 14.50 -10.66 -2.30
CA SER A 30 15.40 -10.65 -3.45
C SER A 30 16.67 -9.81 -3.17
N LYS A 31 17.70 -10.04 -3.99
CA LYS A 31 18.94 -9.25 -3.91
C LYS A 31 18.65 -7.78 -4.22
N GLU A 32 17.77 -7.53 -5.18
CA GLU A 32 17.33 -6.22 -5.61
C GLU A 32 16.61 -5.48 -4.48
N SER A 33 15.67 -6.14 -3.79
CA SER A 33 15.01 -5.56 -2.61
C SER A 33 15.98 -5.32 -1.45
N ALA A 34 16.97 -6.20 -1.25
CA ALA A 34 18.00 -5.97 -0.23
C ALA A 34 18.84 -4.72 -0.54
N GLU A 35 19.21 -4.47 -1.80
CA GLU A 35 19.91 -3.26 -2.23
C GLU A 35 19.05 -1.99 -2.04
N CYS A 36 17.73 -2.10 -2.25
CA CYS A 36 16.81 -0.99 -1.94
C CYS A 36 16.86 -0.62 -0.45
N LEU A 37 16.89 -1.63 0.44
CA LEU A 37 16.92 -1.42 1.90
C LEU A 37 18.20 -0.74 2.38
N GLU A 38 19.35 -1.00 1.75
CA GLU A 38 20.63 -0.39 2.14
C GLU A 38 20.55 1.13 2.27
N CYS A 39 19.79 1.79 1.37
CA CYS A 39 19.57 3.23 1.38
C CYS A 39 18.22 3.62 2.01
N HIS A 40 17.14 2.90 1.71
CA HIS A 40 15.80 3.29 2.15
C HIS A 40 15.58 3.10 3.67
N GLN A 41 16.32 2.22 4.33
CA GLN A 41 16.25 2.08 5.79
C GLN A 41 16.62 3.38 6.53
N GLU A 42 17.58 4.14 6.01
CA GLU A 42 18.03 5.39 6.63
C GLU A 42 17.12 6.56 6.23
N GLY A 43 16.76 6.64 4.95
CA GLY A 43 15.97 7.75 4.41
C GLY A 43 14.46 7.67 4.72
N MET A 44 13.92 6.47 4.92
CA MET A 44 12.49 6.25 5.14
C MET A 44 12.18 5.11 6.14
N PRO A 45 12.73 5.17 7.37
CA PRO A 45 12.60 4.10 8.37
C PRO A 45 11.13 3.76 8.69
N GLY A 46 10.23 4.75 8.64
CA GLY A 46 8.80 4.53 8.87
C GLY A 46 8.12 3.69 7.79
N LEU A 47 8.52 3.81 6.53
CA LEU A 47 7.95 2.98 5.45
C LEU A 47 8.51 1.56 5.49
N ILE A 48 9.80 1.43 5.83
CA ILE A 48 10.44 0.12 6.01
C ILE A 48 9.80 -0.63 7.17
N SER A 49 9.65 0.00 8.33
CA SER A 49 8.98 -0.63 9.48
C SER A 49 7.54 -1.06 9.18
N GLN A 50 6.76 -0.25 8.44
CA GLN A 50 5.42 -0.65 8.03
C GLN A 50 5.41 -1.88 7.11
N TRP A 51 6.38 -1.97 6.21
CA TRP A 51 6.53 -3.10 5.30
C TRP A 51 7.02 -4.35 6.04
N GLU A 52 7.99 -4.24 6.95
CA GLU A 52 8.45 -5.35 7.81
C GLU A 52 7.31 -5.93 8.66
N ASP A 53 6.37 -5.08 9.09
CA ASP A 53 5.16 -5.49 9.81
C ASP A 53 4.07 -6.10 8.91
N SER A 54 4.29 -6.18 7.60
CA SER A 54 3.28 -6.61 6.63
C SER A 54 3.27 -8.12 6.36
N ALA A 55 2.15 -8.60 5.83
CA ALA A 55 2.08 -9.95 5.28
C ALA A 55 2.97 -10.13 4.03
N HIS A 56 3.27 -9.05 3.31
CA HIS A 56 4.14 -9.08 2.13
C HIS A 56 5.60 -9.34 2.51
N TRP A 57 6.11 -8.71 3.58
CA TRP A 57 7.39 -9.09 4.15
C TRP A 57 7.43 -10.58 4.50
N ASN A 58 6.39 -11.09 5.16
CA ASN A 58 6.27 -12.52 5.49
C ASN A 58 6.25 -13.45 4.27
N ALA A 59 5.76 -12.97 3.13
CA ALA A 59 5.73 -13.70 1.87
C ALA A 59 6.98 -13.49 1.00
N GLY A 60 7.96 -12.68 1.43
CA GLY A 60 9.14 -12.34 0.62
C GLY A 60 8.87 -11.38 -0.52
N VAL A 61 7.74 -10.65 -0.49
CA VAL A 61 7.41 -9.60 -1.46
C VAL A 61 8.01 -8.29 -0.96
N GLY A 62 9.15 -7.90 -1.54
CA GLY A 62 9.89 -6.69 -1.17
C GLY A 62 9.60 -5.48 -2.04
N CYS A 63 10.44 -4.47 -1.89
CA CYS A 63 10.32 -3.19 -2.59
C CYS A 63 10.34 -3.40 -4.11
N TYR A 64 11.34 -4.14 -4.61
CA TYR A 64 11.56 -4.34 -6.02
C TYR A 64 10.45 -5.19 -6.66
N GLU A 65 9.92 -6.19 -5.92
CA GLU A 65 8.86 -7.05 -6.43
C GLU A 65 7.59 -6.28 -6.81
N CYS A 66 7.29 -5.18 -6.11
CA CYS A 66 6.16 -4.30 -6.40
C CYS A 66 6.52 -3.09 -7.28
N HIS A 67 7.70 -2.48 -7.06
CA HIS A 67 8.06 -1.23 -7.70
C HIS A 67 8.83 -1.38 -9.01
N LYS A 68 9.29 -2.59 -9.36
CA LYS A 68 9.90 -2.81 -10.68
C LYS A 68 8.95 -2.35 -11.79
N ALA A 69 9.50 -1.71 -12.80
CA ALA A 69 8.76 -1.26 -13.96
C ALA A 69 9.49 -1.63 -15.24
N GLU A 70 8.75 -1.73 -16.32
CA GLU A 70 9.33 -1.86 -17.65
C GLU A 70 9.74 -0.49 -18.17
N LYS A 71 10.81 -0.43 -18.99
CA LYS A 71 11.36 0.86 -19.47
C LYS A 71 10.37 1.70 -20.29
N ASN A 72 9.35 1.06 -20.83
CA ASN A 72 8.29 1.68 -21.63
C ASN A 72 7.04 2.02 -20.81
N ASP A 73 7.01 1.74 -19.50
CA ASP A 73 5.93 2.21 -18.64
C ASP A 73 5.97 3.73 -18.55
N ALA A 74 4.79 4.35 -18.50
CA ALA A 74 4.68 5.79 -18.64
C ALA A 74 5.34 6.56 -17.50
N ASP A 75 5.38 5.99 -16.29
CA ASP A 75 5.97 6.55 -15.08
C ASP A 75 7.24 5.81 -14.62
N ALA A 76 7.85 5.03 -15.51
CA ALA A 76 9.13 4.40 -15.23
C ALA A 76 10.25 5.45 -15.08
N VAL A 77 11.05 5.29 -14.03
CA VAL A 77 12.23 6.10 -13.75
C VAL A 77 13.45 5.19 -13.55
N ASP A 78 14.61 5.66 -14.00
CA ASP A 78 15.88 5.07 -13.59
C ASP A 78 16.17 5.47 -12.15
N HIS A 79 16.44 4.48 -11.31
CA HIS A 79 16.75 4.67 -9.90
C HIS A 79 17.89 3.74 -9.49
N ASN A 80 19.10 4.29 -9.46
CA ASN A 80 20.31 3.59 -9.03
C ASN A 80 20.57 2.27 -9.80
N GLY A 81 20.33 2.26 -11.11
CA GLY A 81 20.52 1.10 -11.97
C GLY A 81 19.32 0.17 -12.08
N TYR A 82 18.21 0.49 -11.40
CA TYR A 82 16.93 -0.20 -11.53
C TYR A 82 15.92 0.66 -12.30
N THR A 83 15.07 0.02 -13.09
CA THR A 83 13.87 0.67 -13.64
C THR A 83 12.71 0.44 -12.67
N VAL A 84 12.17 1.52 -12.11
CA VAL A 84 11.11 1.45 -11.11
C VAL A 84 9.99 2.44 -11.40
N ALA A 85 8.80 2.18 -10.87
CA ALA A 85 7.69 3.11 -10.85
C ALA A 85 7.29 3.42 -9.39
N ILE A 86 6.97 4.68 -9.11
CA ILE A 86 6.50 5.08 -7.77
C ILE A 86 5.08 4.54 -7.53
N ILE A 87 4.26 4.49 -8.58
CA ILE A 87 2.87 4.06 -8.48
C ILE A 87 2.76 2.58 -8.77
N VAL A 88 2.51 1.79 -7.72
CA VAL A 88 2.06 0.41 -7.85
C VAL A 88 0.55 0.43 -8.15
N SER A 89 0.17 -0.01 -9.34
CA SER A 89 -1.18 -0.02 -9.86
C SER A 89 -1.95 -1.32 -9.49
N PRO A 90 -3.28 -1.37 -9.69
CA PRO A 90 -4.03 -2.61 -9.65
C PRO A 90 -3.46 -3.73 -10.53
N ARG A 91 -2.85 -3.43 -11.68
CA ARG A 91 -2.25 -4.46 -12.54
C ARG A 91 -1.01 -5.10 -11.91
N ASP A 92 -0.18 -4.31 -11.24
CA ASP A 92 0.97 -4.83 -10.50
C ASP A 92 0.50 -5.77 -9.39
N CYS A 93 -0.51 -5.34 -8.62
CA CYS A 93 -1.17 -6.17 -7.61
C CYS A 93 -1.74 -7.47 -8.21
N GLY A 94 -2.34 -7.36 -9.40
CA GLY A 94 -2.98 -8.46 -10.14
C GLY A 94 -2.03 -9.58 -10.57
N THR A 95 -0.72 -9.33 -10.60
CA THR A 95 0.29 -10.38 -10.84
C THR A 95 0.21 -11.48 -9.79
N CYS A 96 -0.13 -11.15 -8.54
CA CYS A 96 -0.29 -12.10 -7.44
C CYS A 96 -1.74 -12.23 -6.96
N HIS A 97 -2.55 -11.18 -7.13
CA HIS A 97 -3.95 -11.11 -6.69
C HIS A 97 -4.91 -10.91 -7.88
N PRO A 98 -4.95 -11.84 -8.86
CA PRO A 98 -5.73 -11.64 -10.09
C PRO A 98 -7.23 -11.60 -9.82
N LYS A 99 -7.70 -12.35 -8.81
CA LYS A 99 -9.12 -12.38 -8.43
C LYS A 99 -9.56 -11.04 -7.85
N GLU A 100 -8.89 -10.57 -6.80
CA GLU A 100 -9.24 -9.34 -6.10
C GLU A 100 -9.13 -8.12 -7.02
N THR A 101 -8.13 -8.13 -7.91
CA THR A 101 -7.96 -7.09 -8.93
C THR A 101 -9.14 -7.06 -9.90
N ALA A 102 -9.54 -8.22 -10.45
CA ALA A 102 -10.68 -8.29 -11.35
C ALA A 102 -11.99 -7.86 -10.68
N GLU A 103 -12.20 -8.24 -9.41
CA GLU A 103 -13.36 -7.80 -8.62
C GLU A 103 -13.34 -6.28 -8.39
N GLN A 104 -12.19 -5.70 -8.06
CA GLN A 104 -12.06 -4.26 -7.81
C GLN A 104 -12.26 -3.45 -9.10
N GLU A 105 -11.60 -3.82 -10.20
CA GLU A 105 -11.68 -3.09 -11.47
C GLU A 105 -13.11 -3.11 -12.06
N ALA A 106 -13.87 -4.20 -11.83
CA ALA A 106 -15.26 -4.30 -12.25
C ALA A 106 -16.23 -3.47 -11.39
N SER A 107 -15.82 -3.04 -10.19
CA SER A 107 -16.67 -2.38 -9.21
C SER A 107 -16.99 -0.91 -9.56
N HIS A 108 -17.99 -0.36 -8.88
CA HIS A 108 -18.25 1.09 -8.91
C HIS A 108 -17.12 1.92 -8.30
N HIS A 109 -16.34 1.35 -7.37
CA HIS A 109 -15.21 2.04 -6.75
C HIS A 109 -14.12 2.37 -7.78
N ALA A 110 -13.80 1.46 -8.71
CA ALA A 110 -12.85 1.75 -9.79
C ALA A 110 -13.35 2.88 -10.72
N LYS A 111 -14.66 3.14 -10.75
CA LYS A 111 -15.29 4.22 -11.54
C LYS A 111 -15.59 5.47 -10.71
N ALA A 112 -15.18 5.52 -9.44
CA ALA A 112 -15.55 6.60 -8.54
C ALA A 112 -15.09 7.99 -9.03
N GLY A 113 -13.95 8.06 -9.74
CA GLY A 113 -13.45 9.30 -10.34
C GLY A 113 -14.34 9.89 -11.44
N ASP A 114 -15.19 9.06 -12.08
CA ASP A 114 -16.08 9.50 -13.16
C ASP A 114 -17.13 10.53 -12.67
N ILE A 115 -17.43 10.56 -11.36
CA ILE A 115 -18.36 11.53 -10.77
C ILE A 115 -17.88 12.98 -10.96
N LEU A 116 -16.56 13.19 -11.01
CA LEU A 116 -15.96 14.52 -11.17
C LEU A 116 -16.27 15.10 -12.57
N ASN A 117 -16.62 14.25 -13.53
CA ASN A 117 -16.97 14.63 -14.90
C ASN A 117 -18.48 14.87 -15.10
N THR A 118 -19.30 14.74 -14.04
CA THR A 118 -20.72 15.09 -14.08
C THR A 118 -20.92 16.61 -14.06
N LYS A 119 -22.13 17.09 -14.41
CA LYS A 119 -22.44 18.54 -14.35
C LYS A 119 -22.20 19.12 -12.95
N ASP A 120 -22.65 18.40 -11.92
CA ASP A 120 -22.49 18.82 -10.53
C ASP A 120 -21.02 18.73 -10.09
N GLY A 121 -20.31 17.69 -10.52
CA GLY A 121 -18.86 17.57 -10.31
C GLY A 121 -18.09 18.73 -10.93
N MET A 122 -18.38 19.09 -12.18
CA MET A 122 -17.76 20.22 -12.87
C MET A 122 -18.09 21.56 -12.22
N LEU A 123 -19.34 21.75 -11.77
CA LEU A 123 -19.73 22.94 -11.01
C LEU A 123 -18.94 23.02 -9.69
N GLY A 124 -18.88 21.92 -8.93
CA GLY A 124 -18.09 21.83 -7.70
C GLY A 124 -16.62 22.13 -7.93
N GLN A 125 -16.05 21.63 -9.04
CA GLN A 125 -14.66 21.92 -9.41
C GLN A 125 -14.42 23.39 -9.73
N THR A 126 -15.36 24.00 -10.45
CA THR A 126 -15.27 25.41 -10.85
C THR A 126 -15.39 26.35 -9.66
N VAL A 127 -16.34 26.08 -8.76
CA VAL A 127 -16.60 26.92 -7.58
C VAL A 127 -15.53 26.72 -6.51
N GLY A 128 -15.10 25.47 -6.26
CA GLY A 128 -14.09 25.17 -5.26
C GLY A 128 -12.66 25.58 -5.67
N GLY A 129 -12.38 25.58 -6.97
CA GLY A 129 -11.04 25.82 -7.49
C GLY A 129 -10.10 24.62 -7.32
N GLU A 130 -9.04 24.59 -8.13
CA GLU A 130 -8.17 23.41 -8.29
C GLU A 130 -7.53 22.93 -6.97
N PRO A 131 -6.97 23.79 -6.09
CA PRO A 131 -6.35 23.31 -4.85
C PRO A 131 -7.34 22.63 -3.90
N ALA A 132 -8.55 23.19 -3.75
CA ALA A 132 -9.56 22.63 -2.86
C ALA A 132 -10.09 21.28 -3.37
N VAL A 133 -10.29 21.18 -4.68
CA VAL A 133 -10.70 19.93 -5.35
C VAL A 133 -9.63 18.85 -5.21
N ALA A 134 -8.35 19.23 -5.36
CA ALA A 134 -7.23 18.31 -5.29
C ALA A 134 -7.07 17.69 -3.89
N VAL A 135 -7.27 18.47 -2.83
CA VAL A 135 -7.15 17.99 -1.44
C VAL A 135 -8.48 17.48 -0.84
N GLY A 136 -9.60 17.74 -1.52
CA GLY A 136 -10.94 17.30 -1.12
C GLY A 136 -11.46 16.17 -2.01
N CYS A 137 -12.19 16.52 -3.07
CA CYS A 137 -12.92 15.57 -3.92
C CYS A 137 -12.02 14.46 -4.48
N ARG A 138 -10.83 14.81 -4.98
CA ARG A 138 -9.92 13.88 -5.64
C ARG A 138 -9.23 12.91 -4.67
N GLN A 139 -9.14 13.25 -3.38
CA GLN A 139 -8.59 12.34 -2.38
C GLN A 139 -9.53 11.18 -2.04
N CYS A 140 -10.84 11.35 -2.26
CA CYS A 140 -11.83 10.29 -2.07
C CYS A 140 -12.15 9.57 -3.39
N HIS A 141 -12.50 10.31 -4.44
CA HIS A 141 -12.97 9.74 -5.71
C HIS A 141 -11.85 9.27 -6.63
N GLY A 142 -10.71 9.96 -6.58
CA GLY A 142 -9.60 9.76 -7.50
C GLY A 142 -9.69 10.68 -8.72
N SER A 143 -8.57 10.80 -9.43
CA SER A 143 -8.46 11.53 -10.68
C SER A 143 -7.49 10.82 -11.62
N ILE A 144 -7.32 11.37 -12.82
CA ILE A 144 -6.28 10.92 -13.75
C ILE A 144 -4.93 11.39 -13.22
N VAL A 145 -4.02 10.46 -12.98
CA VAL A 145 -2.61 10.78 -12.71
C VAL A 145 -1.95 11.10 -14.04
N LYS A 146 -1.27 12.24 -14.11
CA LYS A 146 -0.50 12.64 -15.28
C LYS A 146 0.98 12.44 -15.03
N VAL A 147 1.66 11.92 -16.05
CA VAL A 147 3.11 11.86 -16.11
C VAL A 147 3.59 13.00 -17.01
N ASN A 148 4.56 13.76 -16.52
CA ASN A 148 5.25 14.80 -17.27
C ASN A 148 6.16 14.17 -18.33
N LYS A 149 6.62 15.00 -19.28
CA LYS A 149 7.52 14.54 -20.36
C LYS A 149 8.86 13.98 -19.88
N ASP A 150 9.29 14.35 -18.67
CA ASP A 150 10.52 13.90 -18.04
C ASP A 150 10.33 12.63 -17.17
N GLY A 151 9.14 12.03 -17.18
CA GLY A 151 8.80 10.85 -16.37
C GLY A 151 8.34 11.17 -14.95
N SER A 152 8.44 12.43 -14.50
CA SER A 152 7.96 12.82 -13.17
C SER A 152 6.43 12.87 -13.10
N LEU A 153 5.86 12.64 -11.92
CA LEU A 153 4.41 12.74 -11.70
C LEU A 153 3.98 14.20 -11.54
N ASP A 154 2.94 14.63 -12.27
CA ASP A 154 2.39 15.99 -12.18
C ASP A 154 1.80 16.23 -10.78
N THR A 155 2.37 17.21 -10.06
CA THR A 155 2.01 17.56 -8.69
C THR A 155 0.56 18.06 -8.54
N ASN A 156 -0.11 18.43 -9.63
CA ASN A 156 -1.53 18.77 -9.61
C ASN A 156 -2.44 17.53 -9.56
N THR A 157 -1.88 16.36 -9.91
CA THR A 157 -2.62 15.09 -10.00
C THR A 157 -2.07 14.00 -9.08
N TRP A 158 -0.90 14.22 -8.49
CA TRP A 158 -0.22 13.32 -7.55
C TRP A 158 0.35 14.12 -6.37
N PRO A 159 0.22 13.67 -5.10
CA PRO A 159 -0.32 12.39 -4.64
C PRO A 159 -1.86 12.28 -4.72
N ASN A 160 -2.32 11.08 -5.10
CA ASN A 160 -3.74 10.75 -5.16
C ASN A 160 -4.01 9.35 -4.58
N THR A 161 -4.87 9.29 -3.56
CA THR A 161 -5.31 8.04 -2.92
C THR A 161 -6.77 7.70 -3.17
N GLY A 162 -7.43 8.43 -4.07
CA GLY A 162 -8.85 8.24 -4.33
C GLY A 162 -9.13 6.89 -4.98
N ILE A 163 -10.25 6.29 -4.63
CA ILE A 163 -10.49 4.86 -4.88
C ILE A 163 -10.68 4.52 -6.36
N GLY A 164 -11.07 5.51 -7.19
CA GLY A 164 -11.23 5.42 -8.64
C GLY A 164 -10.18 6.20 -9.42
N ARG A 165 -8.95 6.32 -8.89
CA ARG A 165 -7.80 6.90 -9.60
C ARG A 165 -7.57 6.19 -10.93
N VAL A 166 -7.23 6.95 -11.97
CA VAL A 166 -6.74 6.38 -13.24
C VAL A 166 -5.22 6.45 -13.22
N ASN A 167 -4.59 5.28 -13.30
CA ASN A 167 -3.15 5.10 -13.19
C ASN A 167 -2.41 5.38 -14.51
N PRO A 168 -1.08 5.60 -14.48
CA PRO A 168 -0.28 5.80 -15.69
C PRO A 168 -0.38 4.65 -16.72
N ASP A 169 -0.52 3.42 -16.25
CA ASP A 169 -0.75 2.24 -17.09
C ASP A 169 -2.19 2.14 -17.66
N GLY A 170 -3.09 3.05 -17.28
CA GLY A 170 -4.49 3.10 -17.68
C GLY A 170 -5.42 2.18 -16.88
N SER A 171 -4.90 1.43 -15.90
CA SER A 171 -5.75 0.71 -14.94
C SER A 171 -6.55 1.68 -14.09
N LYS A 172 -7.72 1.24 -13.61
CA LYS A 172 -8.60 2.05 -12.77
C LYS A 172 -8.64 1.48 -11.37
N GLY A 173 -8.36 2.32 -10.38
CA GLY A 173 -8.48 1.98 -8.97
C GLY A 173 -7.23 2.27 -8.16
N THR A 174 -7.41 2.29 -6.83
CA THR A 174 -6.32 2.36 -5.86
C THR A 174 -6.46 1.22 -4.85
N CYS A 175 -5.62 0.18 -4.96
CA CYS A 175 -5.63 -0.97 -4.05
C CYS A 175 -5.24 -0.61 -2.61
N SER A 176 -4.61 0.54 -2.38
CA SER A 176 -4.22 1.01 -1.04
C SER A 176 -5.26 1.92 -0.36
N ALA A 177 -6.48 2.04 -0.92
CA ALA A 177 -7.52 2.89 -0.34
C ALA A 177 -8.08 2.36 1.00
N CYS A 178 -8.17 1.03 1.16
CA CYS A 178 -8.73 0.39 2.37
C CYS A 178 -7.65 -0.23 3.27
N HIS A 179 -6.68 -0.93 2.69
CA HIS A 179 -5.51 -1.44 3.41
C HIS A 179 -4.28 -0.67 2.94
N THR A 180 -3.93 0.36 3.72
CA THR A 180 -2.96 1.37 3.32
C THR A 180 -1.56 0.79 3.15
N ARG A 181 -0.82 1.35 2.19
CA ARG A 181 0.61 1.08 2.05
C ARG A 181 1.37 1.67 3.27
N HIS A 182 2.46 1.07 3.74
CA HIS A 182 3.11 -0.15 3.23
C HIS A 182 2.80 -1.40 4.06
N ARG A 183 1.85 -1.32 5.00
CA ARG A 183 1.47 -2.45 5.86
C ARG A 183 0.48 -3.41 5.20
N PHE A 184 -0.39 -2.91 4.32
CA PHE A 184 -1.40 -3.69 3.58
C PHE A 184 -2.21 -4.64 4.49
N SER A 185 -2.62 -4.15 5.66
CA SER A 185 -3.27 -4.96 6.70
C SER A 185 -4.71 -5.30 6.35
N LYS A 186 -5.04 -6.60 6.32
CA LYS A 186 -6.44 -7.06 6.22
C LYS A 186 -7.27 -6.57 7.39
N GLU A 187 -6.72 -6.60 8.61
CA GLU A 187 -7.39 -6.07 9.79
C GLU A 187 -7.79 -4.61 9.57
N GLN A 188 -6.87 -3.76 9.08
CA GLN A 188 -7.18 -2.36 8.78
C GLN A 188 -8.33 -2.24 7.76
N ALA A 189 -8.28 -2.98 6.65
CA ALA A 189 -9.33 -2.95 5.63
C ALA A 189 -10.71 -3.40 6.14
N ARG A 190 -10.74 -4.13 7.26
CA ARG A 190 -11.94 -4.67 7.88
C ARG A 190 -12.51 -3.76 8.98
N GLN A 191 -11.74 -2.77 9.42
CA GLN A 191 -12.20 -1.78 10.38
C GLN A 191 -13.08 -0.73 9.69
N PRO A 192 -14.27 -0.40 10.21
CA PRO A 192 -15.17 0.59 9.63
C PRO A 192 -14.54 1.98 9.50
N GLU A 193 -13.55 2.29 10.33
CA GLU A 193 -12.76 3.52 10.28
C GLU A 193 -12.11 3.74 8.90
N THR A 194 -11.71 2.67 8.19
CA THR A 194 -11.11 2.82 6.86
C THR A 194 -12.10 3.35 5.82
N CYS A 195 -13.36 2.95 5.93
CA CYS A 195 -14.43 3.39 5.03
C CYS A 195 -14.78 4.86 5.30
N GLY A 196 -14.71 5.25 6.59
CA GLY A 196 -15.01 6.58 7.07
C GLY A 196 -14.10 7.69 6.55
N LYS A 197 -13.00 7.36 5.86
CA LYS A 197 -12.20 8.37 5.13
C LYS A 197 -13.00 9.04 4.01
N CYS A 198 -13.91 8.30 3.37
CA CYS A 198 -14.69 8.76 2.22
C CYS A 198 -16.21 8.72 2.48
N HIS A 199 -16.69 7.76 3.25
CA HIS A 199 -18.10 7.55 3.55
C HIS A 199 -18.53 8.24 4.84
N LEU A 200 -18.49 9.57 4.81
CA LEU A 200 -18.77 10.46 5.94
C LEU A 200 -19.43 11.74 5.46
N GLY A 201 -19.93 12.54 6.39
CA GLY A 201 -20.38 13.88 6.11
C GLY A 201 -21.80 13.95 5.52
N PRO A 202 -22.23 15.15 5.11
CA PRO A 202 -23.63 15.44 4.86
C PRO A 202 -24.19 14.82 3.57
N ASP A 203 -23.34 14.47 2.62
CA ASP A 203 -23.71 13.93 1.30
C ASP A 203 -23.96 12.42 1.33
N HIS A 204 -23.23 11.70 2.17
CA HIS A 204 -23.43 10.28 2.41
C HIS A 204 -22.88 9.85 3.78
N PRO A 205 -23.67 9.97 4.85
CA PRO A 205 -23.21 9.82 6.24
C PRO A 205 -23.15 8.35 6.69
N GLN A 206 -22.56 7.43 5.91
CA GLN A 206 -22.57 6.02 6.31
C GLN A 206 -21.77 5.74 7.58
N LYS A 207 -20.65 6.46 7.80
CA LYS A 207 -19.87 6.37 9.05
C LYS A 207 -20.73 6.75 10.25
N GLU A 208 -21.37 7.92 10.21
CA GLU A 208 -22.19 8.44 11.30
C GLU A 208 -23.39 7.51 11.57
N VAL A 209 -24.07 7.06 10.51
CA VAL A 209 -25.19 6.11 10.62
C VAL A 209 -24.73 4.79 11.25
N TYR A 210 -23.57 4.26 10.84
CA TYR A 210 -23.04 3.01 11.40
C TYR A 210 -22.64 3.18 12.87
N GLU A 211 -21.91 4.24 13.22
CA GLU A 211 -21.39 4.48 14.57
C GLU A 211 -22.48 4.68 15.61
N GLU A 212 -23.62 5.29 15.23
CA GLU A 212 -24.78 5.48 16.10
C GLU A 212 -25.74 4.27 16.12
N SER A 213 -25.53 3.30 15.21
CA SER A 213 -26.31 2.07 15.19
C SER A 213 -25.92 1.11 16.31
N LYS A 214 -26.82 0.17 16.65
CA LYS A 214 -26.49 -0.93 17.57
C LYS A 214 -25.31 -1.78 17.07
N HIS A 215 -25.13 -1.91 15.76
CA HIS A 215 -23.99 -2.65 15.19
C HIS A 215 -22.66 -1.94 15.48
N GLY A 216 -22.57 -0.63 15.26
CA GLY A 216 -21.36 0.15 15.55
C GLY A 216 -21.03 0.22 17.04
N ILE A 217 -22.05 0.34 17.90
CA ILE A 217 -21.88 0.29 19.35
C ILE A 217 -21.31 -1.06 19.79
N LEU A 218 -21.85 -2.18 19.29
CA LEU A 218 -21.36 -3.52 19.60
C LEU A 218 -19.94 -3.74 19.07
N TYR A 219 -19.67 -3.34 17.82
CA TYR A 219 -18.32 -3.42 17.26
C TYR A 219 -17.32 -2.68 18.14
N ARG A 220 -17.59 -1.42 18.50
CA ARG A 220 -16.68 -0.62 19.34
C ARG A 220 -16.44 -1.25 20.71
N ALA A 221 -17.47 -1.87 21.30
CA ALA A 221 -17.38 -2.51 22.61
C ALA A 221 -16.56 -3.81 22.59
N PHE A 222 -16.52 -4.54 21.48
CA PHE A 222 -15.95 -5.89 21.40
C PHE A 222 -14.88 -6.07 20.32
N LYS A 223 -14.42 -5.00 19.65
CA LYS A 223 -13.51 -5.08 18.48
C LYS A 223 -12.24 -5.90 18.74
N ASP A 224 -11.70 -5.86 19.94
CA ASP A 224 -10.46 -6.56 20.32
C ASP A 224 -10.67 -8.08 20.42
N ASP A 225 -11.92 -8.54 20.52
CA ASP A 225 -12.30 -9.97 20.56
C ASP A 225 -12.63 -10.52 19.15
N LEU A 226 -12.74 -9.67 18.13
CA LEU A 226 -13.25 -10.05 16.81
C LEU A 226 -12.21 -10.74 15.91
N ASN A 227 -10.94 -10.80 16.32
CA ASN A 227 -9.87 -11.47 15.57
C ASN A 227 -9.78 -11.01 14.09
N MET A 228 -9.78 -9.68 13.89
CA MET A 228 -9.91 -9.01 12.59
C MET A 228 -8.74 -9.31 11.63
N ASP A 229 -7.64 -9.87 12.11
CA ASP A 229 -6.43 -10.24 11.36
C ASP A 229 -6.54 -11.61 10.66
N LYS A 230 -7.49 -12.46 11.07
CA LYS A 230 -7.54 -13.87 10.62
C LYS A 230 -7.78 -14.01 9.11
N PRO A 231 -7.14 -14.97 8.42
CA PRO A 231 -7.34 -15.16 6.97
C PRO A 231 -8.78 -15.44 6.58
N LYS A 232 -9.52 -16.16 7.43
CA LYS A 232 -10.95 -16.41 7.28
C LYS A 232 -11.67 -15.72 8.42
N TRP A 233 -12.77 -15.04 8.07
CA TRP A 233 -13.71 -14.49 9.03
C TRP A 233 -14.71 -15.55 9.43
#